data_AF-A0A496ZK11-F1
#
_entry.id   AF-A0A496ZK11-F1
#
_cell.length_a   1.000
_cell.length_b   1.000
_cell.length_c   1.000
_cell.angle_alpha   90.00
_cell.angle_beta   90.00
_cell.angle_gamma   90.00
#
_symmetry.space_group_name_H-M   'P 1'
#
loop_
_entity.id
_entity.type
_entity.pdbx_description
1 polymer ?
#
loop_
_entity_poly.entity_id
_entity_poly.type
_entity_poly.pdbx_seq_one_letter_code
_entity_poly.pdbx_strand_id
1 'polypeptide(L)'
;MYYSMPMWMKPGMIKNNETSVEFDNGMRVIAEATTANAARGKSLKFVYCDEMAFIPNRIQTDFMAGTAPSLSATRGKMMITSTPNGSRDLFAKLWFGSGMEWDKKEYTYTRDKNAKNDFVPLFVPYWLDADKVKPEWIKREKGTLDDPVKWKVEFECLAEETEVEVYDQVDEVYKTISLKEMNHQLIKDVVDSRFIIEED
;
A
#
# COMPACT_ATOMS: atom_id res chain seq x y z
N MET A 1 21.45 -4.95 -7.31
CA MET A 1 22.07 -4.31 -6.13
C MET A 1 23.33 -5.02 -5.65
N TYR A 2 23.27 -6.29 -5.22
CA TYR A 2 24.43 -7.01 -4.65
C TYR A 2 25.69 -7.02 -5.55
N TYR A 3 25.53 -7.23 -6.87
CA TYR A 3 26.66 -7.25 -7.81
C TYR A 3 27.35 -5.89 -8.02
N SER A 4 26.64 -4.80 -7.71
CA SER A 4 27.13 -3.43 -7.87
C SER A 4 27.81 -2.88 -6.60
N MET A 5 27.85 -3.66 -5.51
CA MET A 5 28.47 -3.22 -4.26
C MET A 5 29.99 -3.32 -4.34
N PRO A 6 30.73 -2.38 -3.71
CA PRO A 6 32.17 -2.50 -3.55
C PRO A 6 32.56 -3.80 -2.85
N MET A 7 33.68 -4.40 -3.25
CA MET A 7 34.12 -5.70 -2.71
C MET A 7 34.23 -5.74 -1.18
N TRP A 8 34.66 -4.64 -0.55
CA TRP A 8 34.82 -4.54 0.89
C TRP A 8 33.50 -4.52 1.68
N MET A 9 32.35 -4.25 1.03
CA MET A 9 31.02 -4.34 1.63
C MET A 9 30.30 -5.66 1.33
N LYS A 10 30.84 -6.45 0.40
CA LYS A 10 30.13 -7.57 -0.20
C LYS A 10 30.37 -8.83 0.62
N PRO A 11 29.36 -9.35 1.35
CA PRO A 11 29.50 -10.64 2.01
C PRO A 11 29.66 -11.72 0.95
N GLY A 12 30.48 -12.74 1.20
CA GLY A 12 30.62 -13.87 0.30
C GLY A 12 29.29 -14.62 0.14
N MET A 13 28.96 -15.05 -1.07
CA MET A 13 27.72 -15.79 -1.34
C MET A 13 28.02 -17.30 -1.36
N ILE A 14 27.43 -18.06 -0.44
CA ILE A 14 27.60 -19.52 -0.36
C ILE A 14 26.61 -20.21 -1.30
N LYS A 15 25.35 -19.77 -1.31
CA LYS A 15 24.30 -20.32 -2.18
C LYS A 15 23.51 -19.21 -2.84
N ASN A 16 23.14 -19.47 -4.10
CA ASN A 16 22.33 -18.57 -4.90
C ASN A 16 21.34 -19.39 -5.73
N ASN A 17 20.11 -19.49 -5.24
CA ASN A 17 18.99 -20.12 -5.92
C ASN A 17 17.95 -19.05 -6.28
N GLU A 18 17.00 -19.40 -7.15
CA GLU A 18 15.93 -18.49 -7.58
C GLU A 18 15.15 -17.87 -6.41
N THR A 19 14.89 -18.65 -5.36
CA THR A 19 14.08 -18.23 -4.20
C THR A 19 14.89 -18.04 -2.92
N SER A 20 16.21 -18.25 -2.94
CA SER A 20 17.01 -18.15 -1.71
C SER A 20 18.46 -17.80 -1.96
N VAL A 21 18.99 -16.92 -1.12
CA VAL A 21 20.42 -16.57 -1.10
C VAL A 21 20.97 -16.76 0.30
N GLU A 22 22.15 -17.38 0.42
CA GLU A 22 22.88 -17.58 1.68
C GLU A 22 24.26 -16.94 1.59
N PHE A 23 24.62 -16.22 2.64
CA PHE A 23 25.89 -15.50 2.75
C PHE A 23 26.82 -16.13 3.80
N ASP A 24 28.12 -15.87 3.67
CA ASP A 24 29.19 -16.34 4.57
C ASP A 24 29.07 -15.85 6.01
N ASN A 25 28.43 -14.70 6.21
CA ASN A 25 28.10 -14.14 7.51
C ASN A 25 26.86 -14.77 8.17
N GLY A 26 26.27 -15.81 7.57
CA GLY A 26 25.09 -16.50 8.08
C GLY A 26 23.75 -15.82 7.75
N MET A 27 23.76 -14.68 7.05
CA MET A 27 22.53 -14.07 6.55
C MET A 27 21.91 -14.95 5.47
N ARG A 28 20.57 -15.06 5.53
CA ARG A 28 19.78 -15.79 4.54
C ARG A 28 18.59 -14.95 4.11
N VAL A 29 18.40 -14.84 2.80
CA VAL A 29 17.23 -14.22 2.19
C VAL A 29 16.43 -15.33 1.53
N ILE A 30 15.12 -15.35 1.78
CA ILE A 30 14.21 -16.36 1.25
C ILE A 30 13.00 -15.63 0.68
N ALA A 31 12.65 -15.91 -0.57
CA ALA A 31 11.46 -15.44 -1.24
C ALA A 31 10.43 -16.58 -1.28
N GLU A 32 9.27 -16.36 -0.67
CA GLU A 32 8.17 -17.33 -0.63
C GLU A 32 6.84 -16.63 -0.80
N ALA A 33 5.86 -17.35 -1.34
CA ALA A 33 4.49 -16.88 -1.43
C ALA A 33 3.87 -16.71 -0.04
N THR A 34 3.03 -15.70 0.12
CA THR A 34 2.31 -15.44 1.38
C THR A 34 1.35 -16.59 1.68
N THR A 35 1.70 -17.38 2.69
CA THR A 35 0.88 -18.48 3.19
C THR A 35 0.92 -18.52 4.72
N ALA A 36 -0.06 -19.18 5.33
CA ALA A 36 -0.11 -19.35 6.79
C ALA A 36 1.16 -19.97 7.39
N ASN A 37 1.90 -20.75 6.59
CA ASN A 37 3.07 -21.50 7.01
C ASN A 37 4.41 -20.84 6.61
N ALA A 38 4.39 -19.77 5.81
CA ALA A 38 5.60 -19.14 5.27
C ALA A 38 6.61 -18.73 6.37
N ALA A 39 6.11 -18.33 7.54
CA ALA A 39 6.93 -17.92 8.68
C ALA A 39 7.03 -18.96 9.82
N ARG A 40 6.14 -19.95 9.86
CA ARG A 40 6.11 -20.91 10.98
C ARG A 40 7.34 -21.82 10.93
N GLY A 41 7.98 -22.01 12.08
CA GLY A 41 9.18 -22.84 12.17
C GLY A 41 10.46 -22.17 11.66
N LYS A 42 10.41 -20.90 11.25
CA LYS A 42 11.60 -20.12 10.90
C LYS A 42 11.93 -19.09 11.98
N SER A 43 13.22 -18.92 12.26
CA SER A 43 13.71 -17.84 13.11
C SER A 43 13.97 -16.60 12.26
N LEU A 44 12.93 -15.82 12.00
CA LEU A 44 12.97 -14.66 11.11
C LEU A 44 13.41 -13.41 11.88
N LYS A 45 14.37 -12.65 11.33
CA LYS A 45 14.79 -11.33 11.87
C LYS A 45 14.15 -10.16 11.14
N PHE A 46 13.77 -10.38 9.88
CA PHE A 46 13.13 -9.38 9.04
C PHE A 46 12.14 -10.06 8.10
N VAL A 47 10.95 -9.48 7.96
CA VAL A 47 9.92 -9.92 7.02
C VAL A 47 9.52 -8.73 6.17
N TYR A 48 9.56 -8.91 4.85
CA TYR A 48 9.03 -7.97 3.88
C TYR A 48 7.80 -8.59 3.22
N CYS A 49 6.69 -7.87 3.24
CA CYS A 49 5.46 -8.27 2.58
C CYS A 49 5.13 -7.25 1.50
N ASP A 50 5.15 -7.69 0.26
CA ASP A 50 4.79 -6.87 -0.89
C ASP A 50 3.30 -7.03 -1.24
N GLU A 51 2.68 -5.95 -1.69
CA GLU A 51 1.28 -5.86 -2.14
C GLU A 51 0.26 -6.53 -1.21
N MET A 52 0.44 -6.37 0.11
CA MET A 52 -0.33 -7.13 1.11
C MET A 52 -1.84 -6.92 1.02
N ALA A 53 -2.31 -5.72 0.63
CA ALA A 53 -3.73 -5.40 0.54
C ALA A 53 -4.46 -6.19 -0.56
N PHE A 54 -3.73 -6.71 -1.56
CA PHE A 54 -4.29 -7.47 -2.68
C PHE A 54 -4.38 -8.98 -2.41
N ILE A 55 -3.82 -9.44 -1.30
CA ILE A 55 -3.89 -10.85 -0.89
C ILE A 55 -5.29 -11.12 -0.31
N PRO A 56 -5.91 -12.29 -0.51
CA PRO A 56 -7.19 -12.61 0.13
C PRO A 56 -7.15 -12.46 1.66
N ASN A 57 -8.14 -11.78 2.24
CA ASN A 57 -8.22 -11.46 3.69
C ASN A 57 -7.98 -12.65 4.64
N ARG A 58 -8.46 -13.84 4.26
CA ARG A 58 -8.23 -15.07 5.02
C ARG A 58 -6.74 -15.39 5.13
N ILE A 59 -6.02 -15.32 4.00
CA ILE A 59 -4.59 -15.60 3.93
C ILE A 59 -3.81 -14.54 4.70
N GLN A 60 -4.20 -13.26 4.61
CA GLN A 60 -3.58 -12.18 5.38
C GLN A 60 -3.66 -12.44 6.90
N THR A 61 -4.85 -12.83 7.37
CA THR A 61 -5.11 -13.11 8.79
C THR A 61 -4.30 -14.33 9.26
N ASP A 62 -4.34 -15.42 8.49
CA ASP A 62 -3.61 -16.65 8.81
C ASP A 62 -2.08 -16.43 8.80
N PHE A 63 -1.58 -15.60 7.87
CA PHE A 63 -0.18 -15.22 7.77
C PHE A 63 0.26 -14.40 8.99
N MET A 64 -0.49 -13.37 9.37
CA MET A 64 -0.16 -12.54 10.53
C MET A 64 -0.18 -13.34 11.83
N ALA A 65 -1.19 -14.20 12.01
CA ALA A 65 -1.29 -15.09 13.18
C ALA A 65 -0.10 -16.06 13.27
N GLY A 66 0.43 -16.52 12.13
CA GLY A 66 1.62 -17.39 12.09
C GLY A 66 2.94 -16.64 12.27
N THR A 67 3.03 -15.40 11.80
CA THR A 67 4.30 -14.66 11.69
C THR A 67 4.59 -13.78 12.91
N ALA A 68 3.55 -13.16 13.48
CA ALA A 68 3.72 -12.23 14.61
C ALA A 68 4.38 -12.88 15.84
N PRO A 69 4.03 -14.10 16.27
CA PRO A 69 4.71 -14.76 17.39
C PRO A 69 6.19 -15.03 17.11
N SER A 70 6.52 -15.45 15.89
CA SER A 70 7.91 -15.72 15.49
C SER A 70 8.77 -14.46 15.49
N LEU A 71 8.25 -13.34 14.99
CA LEU A 71 8.95 -12.05 15.03
C LEU A 71 9.09 -11.52 16.45
N SER A 72 8.06 -11.68 17.28
CA SER A 72 8.13 -11.28 18.69
C SER A 72 9.24 -12.02 19.44
N ALA A 73 9.34 -13.35 19.23
CA ALA A 73 10.36 -14.18 19.87
C ALA A 73 11.80 -13.79 19.47
N THR A 74 12.00 -13.35 18.23
CA THR A 74 13.33 -12.99 17.71
C THR A 74 13.67 -11.52 17.85
N ARG A 75 12.73 -10.68 18.31
CA ARG A 75 12.75 -9.21 18.17
C ARG A 75 12.97 -8.77 16.72
N GLY A 76 12.36 -9.52 15.80
CA GLY A 76 12.42 -9.24 14.38
C GLY A 76 11.58 -8.01 14.00
N LYS A 77 11.78 -7.53 12.77
CA LYS A 77 11.02 -6.41 12.20
C LYS A 77 10.17 -6.89 11.03
N MET A 78 9.05 -6.20 10.80
CA MET A 78 8.21 -6.41 9.63
C MET A 78 8.07 -5.09 8.87
N MET A 79 8.17 -5.17 7.55
CA MET A 79 7.87 -4.09 6.63
C MET A 79 6.80 -4.58 5.67
N ILE A 80 5.77 -3.76 5.48
CA ILE A 80 4.65 -4.06 4.60
C ILE A 80 4.50 -2.90 3.63
N THR A 81 4.44 -3.21 2.34
CA THR A 81 4.20 -2.26 1.25
C THR A 81 2.92 -2.67 0.52
N SER A 82 2.08 -1.70 0.18
CA SER A 82 0.88 -1.91 -0.63
C SER A 82 0.28 -0.56 -1.05
N THR A 83 -0.47 -0.54 -2.15
CA THR A 83 -1.50 0.47 -2.36
C THR A 83 -2.78 0.06 -1.60
N PRO A 84 -3.65 1.02 -1.21
CA PRO A 84 -4.87 0.72 -0.46
C PRO A 84 -5.86 -0.12 -1.27
N ASN A 85 -6.51 -1.10 -0.63
CA ASN A 85 -7.55 -1.95 -1.26
C ASN A 85 -8.81 -2.05 -0.38
N GLY A 86 -9.30 -0.89 0.05
CA GLY A 86 -10.43 -0.76 0.96
C GLY A 86 -10.02 -0.71 2.45
N SER A 87 -11.01 -0.71 3.34
CA SER A 87 -10.82 -0.47 4.79
C SER A 87 -10.74 -1.76 5.62
N ARG A 88 -11.10 -2.90 5.04
CA ARG A 88 -11.32 -4.16 5.77
C ARG A 88 -10.13 -5.11 5.76
N ASP A 89 -9.17 -4.88 4.89
CA ASP A 89 -7.96 -5.69 4.80
C ASP A 89 -7.04 -5.48 6.01
N LEU A 90 -6.05 -6.36 6.17
CA LEU A 90 -5.08 -6.28 7.26
C LEU A 90 -4.19 -5.05 7.11
N PHE A 91 -3.84 -4.64 5.88
CA PHE A 91 -2.98 -3.49 5.64
C PHE A 91 -3.61 -2.20 6.20
N ALA A 92 -4.87 -1.92 5.86
CA ALA A 92 -5.66 -0.82 6.39
C ALA A 92 -5.79 -0.90 7.91
N LYS A 93 -6.10 -2.08 8.46
CA LYS A 93 -6.19 -2.27 9.92
C LYS A 93 -4.87 -1.98 10.64
N LEU A 94 -3.73 -2.35 10.06
CA LEU A 94 -2.42 -2.05 10.61
C LEU A 94 -2.11 -0.57 10.51
N TRP A 95 -2.36 0.03 9.34
CA TRP A 95 -2.16 1.45 9.07
C TRP A 95 -2.93 2.33 10.05
N PHE A 96 -4.25 2.21 10.09
CA PHE A 96 -5.11 3.00 10.99
C PHE A 96 -4.95 2.58 12.45
N GLY A 97 -4.60 1.32 12.71
CA GLY A 97 -4.33 0.82 14.06
C GLY A 97 -3.00 1.29 14.65
N SER A 98 -2.10 1.88 13.87
CA SER A 98 -0.82 2.40 14.37
C SER A 98 -0.99 3.56 15.34
N GLY A 99 -2.12 4.28 15.24
CA GLY A 99 -2.42 5.45 16.06
C GLY A 99 -1.39 6.58 15.90
N MET A 100 -0.64 6.61 14.80
CA MET A 100 0.38 7.63 14.57
C MET A 100 -0.27 8.85 13.92
N GLU A 101 -0.22 9.98 14.63
CA GLU A 101 -0.74 11.26 14.17
C GLU A 101 0.42 12.23 13.98
N TRP A 102 0.33 13.04 12.92
CA TRP A 102 1.30 14.09 12.67
C TRP A 102 1.06 15.26 13.63
N ASP A 103 1.99 15.46 14.56
CA ASP A 103 2.00 16.63 15.43
C ASP A 103 2.62 17.82 14.70
N LYS A 104 1.75 18.72 14.23
CA LYS A 104 2.15 19.96 13.54
C LYS A 104 2.93 20.93 14.42
N LYS A 105 2.81 20.85 15.76
CA LYS A 105 3.48 21.78 16.68
C LYS A 105 4.93 21.40 16.89
N GLU A 106 5.18 20.12 17.14
CA GLU A 106 6.52 19.60 17.42
C GLU A 106 7.24 19.11 16.16
N TYR A 107 6.57 19.10 15.00
CA TYR A 107 7.10 18.51 13.75
C TYR A 107 7.54 17.05 13.92
N THR A 108 6.78 16.28 14.70
CA THR A 108 7.04 14.86 14.97
C THR A 108 5.76 14.04 14.81
N TYR A 109 5.88 12.71 14.82
CA TYR A 109 4.73 11.83 14.97
C TYR A 109 4.51 11.55 16.46
N THR A 110 3.27 11.74 16.91
CA THR A 110 2.84 11.27 18.23
C THR A 110 2.02 10.01 18.07
N ARG A 111 2.16 9.08 19.02
CA ARG A 111 1.38 7.84 19.05
C ARG A 111 0.25 7.98 20.05
N ASP A 112 -0.98 7.77 19.59
CA ASP A 112 -2.15 7.70 20.46
C ASP A 112 -1.98 6.56 21.48
N LYS A 113 -2.44 6.81 22.71
CA LYS A 113 -2.52 5.81 23.78
C LYS A 113 -3.42 4.63 23.39
N ASN A 114 -4.33 4.80 22.43
CA ASN A 114 -5.20 3.74 21.92
C ASN A 114 -4.63 2.98 20.70
N ALA A 115 -3.35 3.18 20.35
CA ALA A 115 -2.70 2.42 19.28
C ALA A 115 -2.88 0.90 19.49
N LYS A 116 -3.34 0.23 18.44
CA LYS A 116 -3.62 -1.22 18.43
C LYS A 116 -2.42 -2.05 18.00
N ASN A 117 -1.39 -1.42 17.43
CA ASN A 117 -0.18 -2.09 16.97
C ASN A 117 1.03 -1.13 16.97
N ASP A 118 2.22 -1.70 16.75
CA ASP A 118 3.49 -0.98 16.80
C ASP A 118 4.03 -0.51 15.44
N PHE A 119 3.25 -0.62 14.36
CA PHE A 119 3.70 -0.18 13.05
C PHE A 119 3.88 1.34 13.00
N VAL A 120 4.74 1.77 12.08
CA VAL A 120 4.96 3.18 11.75
C VAL A 120 4.47 3.38 10.32
N PRO A 121 3.42 4.18 10.08
CA PRO A 121 2.94 4.44 8.73
C PRO A 121 3.96 5.31 7.99
N LEU A 122 4.18 4.98 6.72
CA LEU A 122 4.99 5.75 5.80
C LEU A 122 4.21 5.90 4.50
N PHE A 123 3.85 7.14 4.17
CA PHE A 123 3.19 7.47 2.91
C PHE A 123 4.24 7.95 1.91
N VAL A 124 4.31 7.30 0.75
CA VAL A 124 5.23 7.66 -0.33
C VAL A 124 4.40 8.08 -1.55
N PRO A 125 4.17 9.39 -1.74
CA PRO A 125 3.39 9.86 -2.87
C PRO A 125 4.19 9.89 -4.18
N TYR A 126 3.49 9.79 -5.30
CA TYR A 126 4.12 9.89 -6.62
C TYR A 126 4.81 11.24 -6.87
N TRP A 127 4.32 12.33 -6.27
CA TRP A 127 4.87 13.67 -6.46
C TRP A 127 6.21 13.93 -5.76
N LEU A 128 6.74 12.95 -5.02
CA LEU A 128 8.10 12.98 -4.51
C LEU A 128 9.14 12.89 -5.65
N ASP A 129 8.76 12.30 -6.77
CA ASP A 129 9.61 12.14 -7.96
C ASP A 129 9.36 13.31 -8.93
N ALA A 130 10.42 14.10 -9.17
CA ALA A 130 10.37 15.29 -10.04
C ALA A 130 10.03 14.95 -11.50
N ASP A 131 10.27 13.71 -11.94
CA ASP A 131 9.89 13.28 -13.29
C ASP A 131 8.41 12.89 -13.38
N LYS A 132 7.81 12.45 -12.27
CA LYS A 132 6.40 12.01 -12.19
C LYS A 132 5.42 13.14 -11.94
N VAL A 133 5.89 14.37 -11.71
CA VAL A 133 5.03 15.56 -11.60
C VAL A 133 4.86 16.31 -12.92
N LYS A 134 5.55 15.89 -13.98
CA LYS A 134 5.47 16.52 -15.30
C LYS A 134 4.05 16.33 -15.89
N PRO A 135 3.39 17.39 -16.40
CA PRO A 135 2.04 17.31 -16.94
C PRO A 135 1.88 16.25 -18.03
N GLU A 136 2.90 16.07 -18.86
CA GLU A 136 2.94 15.06 -19.93
C GLU A 136 2.88 13.63 -19.38
N TRP A 137 3.62 13.37 -18.29
CA TRP A 137 3.62 12.08 -17.62
C TRP A 137 2.26 11.80 -16.98
N ILE A 138 1.73 12.76 -16.22
CA ILE A 138 0.42 12.64 -15.57
C ILE A 138 -0.68 12.37 -16.62
N LYS A 139 -0.67 13.11 -17.72
CA LYS A 139 -1.64 12.93 -18.81
C LYS A 139 -1.55 11.53 -19.43
N ARG A 140 -0.33 11.03 -19.65
CA ARG A 140 -0.09 9.69 -20.19
C ARG A 140 -0.61 8.60 -19.25
N GLU A 141 -0.26 8.66 -17.97
CA GLU A 141 -0.67 7.65 -16.99
C GLU A 141 -2.19 7.66 -16.77
N LYS A 142 -2.79 8.86 -16.61
CA LYS A 142 -4.26 8.98 -16.53
C LYS A 142 -4.96 8.43 -17.76
N GLY A 143 -4.42 8.66 -18.96
CA GLY A 143 -4.94 8.08 -20.19
C GLY A 143 -4.77 6.56 -20.29
N THR A 144 -3.79 5.98 -19.60
CA THR A 144 -3.54 4.52 -19.60
C THR A 144 -4.52 3.79 -18.67
N LEU A 145 -4.85 4.39 -17.53
CA LEU A 145 -5.74 3.77 -16.53
C LEU A 145 -7.21 3.76 -16.93
N ASP A 146 -7.61 4.68 -17.82
CA ASP A 146 -9.00 4.87 -18.34
C ASP A 146 -10.08 5.02 -17.25
N ASP A 147 -9.67 5.24 -16.00
CA ASP A 147 -10.54 5.36 -14.83
C ASP A 147 -9.92 6.37 -13.84
N PRO A 148 -10.60 7.50 -13.57
CA PRO A 148 -10.15 8.51 -12.61
C PRO A 148 -9.97 7.97 -11.18
N VAL A 149 -10.72 6.93 -10.78
CA VAL A 149 -10.61 6.35 -9.43
C VAL A 149 -9.40 5.44 -9.33
N LYS A 150 -9.06 4.67 -10.37
CA LYS A 150 -7.81 3.90 -10.37
C LYS A 150 -6.59 4.80 -10.23
N TRP A 151 -6.60 5.98 -10.85
CA TRP A 151 -5.54 6.97 -10.62
C TRP A 151 -5.44 7.35 -9.13
N LYS A 152 -6.57 7.66 -8.49
CA LYS A 152 -6.62 8.05 -7.08
C LYS A 152 -6.15 6.94 -6.14
N VAL A 153 -6.49 5.68 -6.46
CA VAL A 153 -6.07 4.52 -5.66
C VAL A 153 -4.58 4.23 -5.87
N GLU A 154 -4.14 4.11 -7.12
CA GLU A 154 -2.79 3.63 -7.44
C GLU A 154 -1.71 4.70 -7.27
N PHE A 155 -2.01 5.97 -7.54
CA PHE A 155 -1.03 7.05 -7.48
C PHE A 155 -1.21 7.95 -6.26
N GLU A 156 -2.44 8.24 -5.86
CA GLU A 156 -2.72 9.12 -4.71
C GLU A 156 -2.93 8.35 -3.40
N CYS A 157 -2.91 7.01 -3.45
CA CYS A 157 -3.17 6.11 -2.32
C CYS A 157 -4.43 6.47 -1.52
N LEU A 158 -5.51 6.81 -2.22
CA LEU A 158 -6.81 6.99 -1.63
C LEU A 158 -7.57 5.66 -1.67
N ALA A 159 -8.33 5.35 -0.62
CA ALA A 159 -9.19 4.17 -0.63
C ALA A 159 -10.53 4.51 -1.30
N GLU A 160 -11.24 3.54 -1.87
CA GLU A 160 -12.57 3.79 -2.44
C GLU A 160 -13.57 4.39 -1.44
N GLU A 161 -13.39 4.10 -0.15
CA GLU A 161 -14.19 4.64 0.95
C GLU A 161 -13.72 6.01 1.43
N THR A 162 -12.64 6.56 0.87
CA THR A 162 -12.19 7.91 1.17
C THR A 162 -13.28 8.90 0.76
N GLU A 163 -13.76 9.66 1.74
CA GLU A 163 -14.69 10.76 1.53
C GLU A 163 -13.97 11.94 0.90
N VAL A 164 -14.58 12.48 -0.16
CA VAL A 164 -14.14 13.69 -0.84
C VAL A 164 -15.28 14.70 -0.83
N GLU A 165 -14.94 15.97 -0.64
CA GLU A 165 -15.88 17.06 -0.86
C GLU A 165 -16.00 17.33 -2.35
N VAL A 166 -17.23 17.21 -2.87
CA VAL A 166 -17.55 17.46 -4.27
C VAL A 166 -18.56 18.60 -4.31
N TYR A 167 -18.34 19.56 -5.20
CA TYR A 167 -19.30 20.62 -5.45
C TYR A 167 -20.32 20.16 -6.49
N ASP A 168 -21.58 20.06 -6.09
CA ASP A 168 -22.67 19.76 -7.00
C ASP A 168 -23.09 21.04 -7.73
N GLN A 169 -22.92 21.06 -9.06
CA GLN A 169 -23.27 22.22 -9.89
C GLN A 169 -24.78 22.37 -10.12
N VAL A 170 -25.57 21.32 -9.89
CA VAL A 170 -27.03 21.34 -10.07
C VAL A 170 -27.70 21.90 -8.82
N ASP A 171 -27.27 21.40 -7.66
CA ASP A 171 -27.83 21.81 -6.37
C ASP A 171 -27.10 23.01 -5.73
N GLU A 172 -25.99 23.47 -6.33
CA GLU A 172 -25.11 24.55 -5.82
C GLU A 172 -24.62 24.34 -4.38
N VAL A 173 -24.41 23.08 -3.98
CA VAL A 173 -24.05 22.69 -2.62
C VAL A 173 -22.86 21.74 -2.60
N TYR A 174 -21.98 21.88 -1.61
CA TYR A 174 -20.92 20.90 -1.32
C TYR A 174 -21.51 19.65 -0.67
N LYS A 175 -21.22 18.49 -1.25
CA LYS A 175 -21.60 17.18 -0.73
C LYS A 175 -20.34 16.39 -0.43
N THR A 176 -20.33 15.71 0.71
CA THR A 176 -19.30 14.72 1.03
C THR A 176 -19.77 13.37 0.49
N ILE A 177 -19.03 12.82 -0.47
CA ILE A 177 -19.31 11.50 -1.06
C ILE A 177 -18.04 10.67 -1.07
N SER A 178 -18.20 9.34 -1.01
CA SER A 178 -17.05 8.43 -1.16
C SER A 178 -16.51 8.45 -2.60
N LEU A 179 -15.24 8.12 -2.79
CA LEU A 179 -14.66 7.94 -4.14
C LEU A 179 -15.43 6.91 -4.97
N LYS A 180 -15.99 5.87 -4.32
CA LYS A 180 -16.85 4.88 -4.95
C LYS A 180 -18.15 5.48 -5.50
N GLU A 181 -18.84 6.29 -4.70
CA GLU A 181 -20.08 6.97 -5.11
C GLU A 181 -19.81 7.98 -6.23
N MET A 182 -18.71 8.72 -6.13
CA MET A 182 -18.24 9.63 -7.18
C MET A 182 -18.03 8.89 -8.51
N ASN A 183 -17.42 7.71 -8.51
CA ASN A 183 -17.22 6.91 -9.73
C ASN A 183 -18.55 6.46 -10.34
N HIS A 184 -19.49 6.00 -9.50
CA HIS A 184 -20.79 5.54 -9.95
C HIS A 184 -21.58 6.66 -10.63
N GLN A 185 -21.51 7.88 -10.09
CA GLN A 185 -22.10 9.07 -10.69
C GLN A 185 -21.44 9.42 -12.03
N LEU A 186 -20.11 9.44 -12.10
CA LEU A 186 -19.38 9.73 -13.35
C LEU A 186 -19.70 8.73 -14.46
N ILE A 187 -19.78 7.43 -14.15
CA ILE A 187 -20.14 6.40 -15.14
C ILE A 187 -21.59 6.62 -15.61
N LYS A 188 -22.51 6.92 -14.69
CA LYS A 188 -23.91 7.18 -15.02
C LYS A 188 -24.04 8.40 -15.94
N ASP A 189 -23.34 9.49 -15.65
CA ASP A 189 -23.36 10.70 -16.49
C ASP A 189 -22.76 10.45 -17.88
N VAL A 190 -21.72 9.61 -17.99
CA VAL A 190 -21.14 9.18 -19.28
C VAL A 190 -22.11 8.30 -20.08
N VAL A 191 -22.88 7.45 -19.39
CA VAL A 191 -23.91 6.62 -20.01
C VAL A 191 -25.08 7.49 -20.48
N ASP A 192 -25.63 8.33 -19.61
CA ASP A 192 -26.76 9.21 -19.94
C ASP A 192 -26.39 10.20 -21.06
N SER A 193 -25.16 10.73 -21.09
CA SER A 193 -24.67 11.56 -22.20
C SER A 193 -24.40 10.82 -23.51
N ARG A 194 -24.20 9.50 -23.49
CA ARG A 194 -24.13 8.66 -24.70
C ARG A 194 -25.51 8.26 -25.23
N PHE A 195 -26.55 8.33 -24.40
CA PHE A 195 -27.93 8.01 -24.77
C PHE A 195 -28.79 9.24 -25.11
N ILE A 196 -28.31 10.45 -24.82
CA ILE A 196 -28.97 11.70 -25.18
C ILE A 196 -28.32 12.26 -26.46
N ILE A 197 -29.15 12.42 -27.50
CA ILE A 197 -28.91 12.95 -28.86
C ILE A 197 -28.76 11.86 -29.96
N GLU A 198 -29.88 11.22 -30.28
CA GLU A 198 -30.56 11.37 -31.58
C GLU A 198 -32.07 11.25 -31.30
N GLU A 199 -32.71 12.37 -30.97
CA GLU A 199 -34.15 12.54 -31.21
C GLU A 199 -34.31 13.81 -32.03
N ASP A 200 -34.93 13.66 -33.21
CA ASP A 200 -35.25 14.69 -34.21
C ASP A 200 -36.10 15.85 -33.64
#